data_AF-A0A183D6E6-F1
#
_entry.id   AF-A0A183D6E6-F1
#
_cell.length_a   1.000
_cell.length_b   1.000
_cell.length_c   1.000
_cell.angle_alpha   90.00
_cell.angle_beta   90.00
_cell.angle_gamma   90.00
#
_symmetry.space_group_name_H-M   'P 1'
#
loop_
_entity.id
_entity.type
_entity.pdbx_description
1 polymer ?
#
loop_
_entity_poly.entity_id
_entity_poly.type
_entity_poly.pdbx_seq_one_letter_code
_entity_poly.pdbx_strand_id
1 'polypeptide(L)'
;LMRKIYLPNTEFIFNLGDWPLAKSDGSPVPIVSWCGSRDTVDIVLPTYELTRSVIESMESTTIDIHTAKGEKHYRWPEKKDTAIFRGRDSNKIRLEVANLSRFYPDVLDAGITRYFFSNQSQHTPTVKVISFPDFFEHKFILSIDGTVASYRFPFLLAGDSVIFKSVSNFYEHYYADLEEGLHYFHFNSDLVKQIKMARKRDYNMVIITNSLRLN
;
A
#
# COMPACT_ATOMS: atom_id res chain seq x y z
N LEU A 1 18.20 0.97 22.08
CA LEU A 1 18.57 2.32 22.57
C LEU A 1 17.56 3.32 22.00
N MET A 2 16.58 3.82 22.77
CA MET A 2 15.73 4.91 22.28
C MET A 2 16.49 6.23 22.45
N ARG A 3 16.87 6.88 21.35
CA ARG A 3 17.41 8.24 21.39
C ARG A 3 16.30 9.17 21.88
N LYS A 4 16.52 9.82 23.02
CA LYS A 4 15.62 10.86 23.52
C LYS A 4 16.04 12.18 22.89
N ILE A 5 15.07 12.92 22.37
CA ILE A 5 15.26 14.26 21.82
C ILE A 5 14.57 15.24 22.77
N TYR A 6 15.25 16.33 23.12
CA TYR A 6 14.62 17.43 23.85
C TYR A 6 13.87 18.30 22.85
N LEU A 7 12.54 18.37 22.99
CA LEU A 7 11.71 19.26 22.20
C LEU A 7 11.48 20.55 23.01
N PRO A 8 11.75 21.76 22.46
CA PRO A 8 11.40 23.01 23.13
C PRO A 8 9.87 23.16 23.25
N ASN A 9 9.42 24.13 24.03
CA ASN A 9 7.99 24.48 24.11
C ASN A 9 7.44 24.72 22.70
N THR A 10 6.59 23.82 22.23
CA THR A 10 6.07 23.78 20.86
C THR A 10 4.60 23.40 20.90
N GLU A 11 3.78 24.08 20.10
CA GLU A 11 2.36 23.74 19.90
C GLU A 11 2.17 23.16 18.50
N PHE A 12 1.35 22.11 18.38
CA PHE A 12 1.04 21.46 17.11
C PHE A 12 -0.46 21.43 16.89
N ILE A 13 -0.89 21.69 15.65
CA ILE A 13 -2.25 21.40 15.21
C ILE A 13 -2.21 20.04 14.51
N PHE A 14 -2.83 19.05 15.12
CA PHE A 14 -2.82 17.68 14.62
C PHE A 14 -4.18 17.31 14.04
N ASN A 15 -4.19 16.99 12.75
CA ASN A 15 -5.35 16.47 12.05
C ASN A 15 -5.53 14.98 12.37
N LEU A 16 -6.68 14.63 12.96
CA LEU A 16 -7.04 13.24 13.28
C LEU A 16 -7.86 12.57 12.16
N GLY A 17 -8.25 13.32 11.13
CA GLY A 17 -8.94 12.79 9.96
C GLY A 17 -7.98 12.19 8.93
N ASP A 18 -8.55 11.43 7.99
CA ASP A 18 -7.77 10.81 6.91
C ASP A 18 -7.27 11.83 5.89
N TRP A 19 -8.08 12.84 5.57
CA TRP A 19 -7.81 13.79 4.49
C TRP A 19 -6.82 14.88 4.93
N PRO A 20 -5.81 15.22 4.11
CA PRO A 20 -4.99 16.40 4.34
C PRO A 20 -5.82 17.69 4.25
N LEU A 21 -5.46 18.71 5.03
CA LEU A 21 -6.30 19.90 5.23
C LEU A 21 -5.61 21.20 4.79
N ALA A 22 -4.29 21.30 4.87
CA ALA A 22 -3.57 22.53 4.62
C ALA A 22 -3.38 22.73 3.12
N LYS A 23 -4.35 23.34 2.44
CA LYS A 23 -4.24 23.62 1.01
C LYS A 23 -3.04 24.51 0.68
N SER A 24 -2.47 24.28 -0.49
CA SER A 24 -1.31 25.03 -1.00
C SER A 24 -1.63 26.47 -1.43
N ASP A 25 -2.90 26.83 -1.60
CA ASP A 25 -3.33 28.16 -1.97
C ASP A 25 -3.47 29.11 -0.76
N GLY A 26 -2.94 30.33 -0.90
CA GLY A 26 -3.07 31.37 0.12
C GLY A 26 -2.01 31.29 1.22
N SER A 27 -2.45 31.41 2.48
CA SER A 27 -1.59 31.42 3.68
C SER A 27 -1.81 30.15 4.50
N PRO A 28 -1.09 29.06 4.21
CA PRO A 28 -1.33 27.77 4.86
C PRO A 28 -0.95 27.79 6.34
N VAL A 29 -1.79 27.14 7.16
CA VAL A 29 -1.51 26.87 8.58
C VAL A 29 -0.70 25.58 8.67
N PRO A 30 0.36 25.51 9.51
CA PRO A 30 1.13 24.28 9.68
C PRO A 30 0.28 23.23 10.42
N ILE A 31 -0.32 22.33 9.64
CA ILE A 31 -1.12 21.21 10.14
C ILE A 31 -0.32 19.94 9.97
N VAL A 32 -0.24 19.16 11.04
CA VAL A 32 0.32 17.81 11.03
C VAL A 32 -0.77 16.83 10.62
N SER A 33 -0.48 15.99 9.62
CA SER A 33 -1.43 15.01 9.07
C SER A 33 -0.78 13.65 8.83
N TRP A 34 -1.61 12.61 8.74
CA TRP A 34 -1.17 11.23 8.46
C TRP A 34 -0.81 10.97 6.99
N CYS A 35 -1.35 11.81 6.10
CA CYS A 35 -1.20 11.72 4.65
C CYS A 35 -1.09 13.14 4.09
N GLY A 36 -0.34 13.32 3.01
CA GLY A 36 -0.29 14.54 2.22
C GLY A 36 -0.92 14.34 0.85
N SER A 37 -1.07 15.43 0.09
CA SER A 37 -1.45 15.37 -1.31
C SER A 37 -0.71 16.41 -2.13
N ARG A 38 -0.68 16.28 -3.47
CA ARG A 38 -0.07 17.28 -4.36
C ARG A 38 -0.66 18.68 -4.23
N ASP A 39 -1.87 18.79 -3.71
CA ASP A 39 -2.60 20.05 -3.58
C ASP A 39 -2.49 20.65 -2.17
N THR A 40 -1.79 19.96 -1.25
CA THR A 40 -1.68 20.34 0.16
C THR A 40 -0.22 20.43 0.63
N VAL A 41 0.00 21.13 1.74
CA VAL A 41 1.30 21.40 2.36
C VAL A 41 1.34 20.96 3.82
N ASP A 42 0.51 19.99 4.19
CA ASP A 42 0.53 19.37 5.52
C ASP A 42 1.91 18.79 5.85
N ILE A 43 2.30 18.89 7.12
CA ILE A 43 3.48 18.22 7.66
C ILE A 43 3.11 16.74 7.83
N VAL A 44 3.57 15.90 6.92
CA VAL A 44 3.19 14.48 6.91
C VAL A 44 4.07 13.69 7.88
N LEU A 45 3.44 13.04 8.85
CA LEU A 45 4.12 12.14 9.80
C LEU A 45 3.88 10.67 9.46
N PRO A 46 4.67 9.75 10.05
CA PRO A 46 4.32 8.34 10.07
C PRO A 46 2.91 8.11 10.58
N THR A 47 2.16 7.27 9.87
CA THR A 47 0.79 6.93 10.23
C THR A 47 0.74 6.25 11.60
N TYR A 48 -0.42 6.31 12.26
CA TYR A 48 -0.60 5.64 13.54
C TYR A 48 -0.33 4.13 13.44
N GLU A 49 -0.72 3.48 12.32
CA GLU A 49 -0.47 2.04 12.10
C GLU A 49 1.02 1.73 12.00
N LEU A 50 1.76 2.50 11.20
CA LEU A 50 3.19 2.30 11.03
C LEU A 50 3.96 2.62 12.32
N THR A 51 3.62 3.73 12.97
CA THR A 51 4.24 4.13 14.24
C THR A 51 4.03 3.06 15.31
N ARG A 52 2.79 2.57 15.45
CA ARG A 52 2.44 1.50 16.38
C ARG A 52 3.19 0.22 16.05
N SER A 53 3.27 -0.15 14.77
CA SER A 53 4.01 -1.33 14.33
C SER A 53 5.48 -1.28 14.71
N VAL A 54 6.13 -0.12 14.73
CA VAL A 54 7.55 0.00 15.08
C VAL A 54 7.75 0.05 16.59
N ILE A 55 6.89 0.78 17.31
CA ILE A 55 7.01 0.96 18.77
C ILE A 55 6.63 -0.33 19.52
N GLU A 56 5.54 -0.99 19.12
CA GLU A 56 5.05 -2.23 19.74
C GLU A 56 5.64 -3.49 19.06
N SER A 57 6.70 -3.32 18.27
CA SER A 57 7.34 -4.42 17.57
C SER A 57 7.72 -5.53 18.55
N MET A 58 7.38 -6.77 18.23
CA MET A 58 7.61 -7.97 19.05
C MET A 58 6.81 -8.06 20.38
N GLU A 59 5.99 -7.05 20.73
CA GLU A 59 5.18 -7.04 21.96
C GLU A 59 3.66 -7.10 21.69
N SER A 60 3.21 -6.87 20.45
CA SER A 60 1.79 -6.78 20.06
C SER A 60 1.37 -7.80 18.99
N THR A 61 0.07 -8.08 18.89
CA THR A 61 -0.55 -9.00 17.89
C THR A 61 -0.98 -8.30 16.60
N THR A 62 -0.78 -6.99 16.48
CA THR A 62 -1.00 -6.26 15.22
C THR A 62 0.08 -6.60 14.19
N ILE A 63 -0.21 -6.36 12.90
CA ILE A 63 0.78 -6.54 11.82
C ILE A 63 2.00 -5.66 12.15
N ASP A 64 3.13 -6.32 12.34
CA ASP A 64 4.42 -5.69 12.57
C ASP A 64 5.20 -5.67 11.24
N ILE A 65 5.82 -4.54 10.90
CA ILE A 65 6.49 -4.31 9.62
C ILE A 65 7.72 -5.22 9.43
N HIS A 66 8.40 -5.59 10.52
CA HIS A 66 9.56 -6.48 10.49
C HIS A 66 9.16 -7.95 10.30
N THR A 67 7.92 -8.29 10.64
CA THR A 67 7.36 -9.66 10.55
C THR A 67 6.18 -9.74 9.60
N ALA A 68 5.94 -8.72 8.77
CA ALA A 68 4.76 -8.61 7.91
C ALA A 68 4.64 -9.79 6.94
N LYS A 69 5.77 -10.36 6.51
CA LYS A 69 5.85 -11.56 5.68
C LYS A 69 5.31 -12.82 6.39
N GLY A 70 5.28 -12.82 7.71
CA GLY A 70 4.93 -13.97 8.53
C GLY A 70 5.90 -15.12 8.39
N GLU A 71 5.55 -16.29 8.94
CA GLU A 71 6.37 -17.50 8.87
C GLU A 71 6.30 -18.20 7.50
N LYS A 72 5.27 -17.89 6.70
CA LYS A 72 5.08 -18.48 5.38
C LYS A 72 6.05 -17.83 4.39
N HIS A 73 6.91 -18.64 3.79
CA HIS A 73 7.89 -18.18 2.82
C HIS A 73 7.82 -19.03 1.55
N TYR A 74 7.59 -18.36 0.42
CA TYR A 74 7.53 -18.97 -0.90
C TYR A 74 8.70 -18.45 -1.73
N ARG A 75 9.51 -19.34 -2.29
CA ARG A 75 10.53 -18.93 -3.27
C ARG A 75 9.82 -18.37 -4.49
N TRP A 76 10.43 -17.43 -5.20
CA TRP A 76 9.78 -16.81 -6.36
C TRP A 76 9.18 -17.80 -7.38
N PRO A 77 9.86 -18.90 -7.77
CA PRO A 77 9.28 -19.86 -8.71
C PRO A 77 8.04 -20.60 -8.16
N GLU A 78 7.87 -20.64 -6.85
CA GLU A 78 6.75 -21.32 -6.15
C GLU A 78 5.54 -20.39 -5.96
N LYS A 79 5.75 -19.07 -6.04
CA LYS A 79 4.66 -18.09 -5.93
C LYS A 79 3.68 -18.23 -7.10
N LYS A 80 2.40 -18.04 -6.81
CA LYS A 80 1.33 -17.95 -7.82
C LYS A 80 1.65 -16.83 -8.80
N ASP A 81 1.58 -17.13 -10.09
CA ASP A 81 1.92 -16.18 -11.15
C ASP A 81 0.89 -15.05 -11.32
N THR A 82 -0.10 -14.94 -10.43
CA THR A 82 -1.20 -13.96 -10.47
C THR A 82 -0.88 -12.69 -9.67
N ALA A 83 -1.59 -11.61 -9.99
CA ALA A 83 -1.67 -10.43 -9.13
C ALA A 83 -2.80 -10.57 -8.10
N ILE A 84 -2.61 -10.06 -6.88
CA ILE A 84 -3.61 -10.13 -5.80
C ILE A 84 -4.05 -8.74 -5.32
N PHE A 85 -5.34 -8.60 -5.02
CA PHE A 85 -5.90 -7.48 -4.26
C PHE A 85 -7.08 -7.91 -3.37
N ARG A 86 -7.11 -7.38 -2.14
CA ARG A 86 -8.27 -7.43 -1.25
C ARG A 86 -8.41 -6.09 -0.56
N GLY A 87 -9.60 -5.50 -0.61
CA GLY A 87 -9.86 -4.22 0.06
C GLY A 87 -11.33 -3.82 0.03
N ARG A 88 -11.66 -2.71 0.71
CA ARG A 88 -13.01 -2.11 0.67
C ARG A 88 -13.19 -1.26 -0.58
N ASP A 89 -14.44 -0.94 -0.89
CA ASP A 89 -14.92 -0.11 -2.01
C ASP A 89 -14.62 1.40 -1.91
N SER A 90 -13.62 1.80 -1.12
CA SER A 90 -13.29 3.21 -0.86
C SER A 90 -12.63 3.95 -2.02
N ASN A 91 -12.50 3.32 -3.19
CA ASN A 91 -11.88 3.90 -4.38
C ASN A 91 -12.42 3.19 -5.64
N LYS A 92 -12.76 3.95 -6.68
CA LYS A 92 -13.32 3.43 -7.93
C LYS A 92 -12.39 2.41 -8.61
N ILE A 93 -11.08 2.62 -8.58
CA ILE A 93 -10.09 1.70 -9.17
C ILE A 93 -10.22 0.31 -8.52
N ARG A 94 -10.53 0.23 -7.23
CA ARG A 94 -10.72 -1.06 -6.53
C ARG A 94 -11.93 -1.82 -7.06
N LEU A 95 -13.02 -1.12 -7.37
CA LEU A 95 -14.22 -1.69 -7.98
C LEU A 95 -13.94 -2.17 -9.41
N GLU A 96 -13.23 -1.35 -10.19
CA GLU A 96 -12.85 -1.68 -11.57
C GLU A 96 -11.94 -2.90 -11.62
N VAL A 97 -10.93 -2.97 -10.75
CA VAL A 97 -10.00 -4.11 -10.64
C VAL A 97 -10.71 -5.38 -10.15
N ALA A 98 -11.63 -5.28 -9.17
CA ALA A 98 -12.44 -6.41 -8.73
C ALA A 98 -13.33 -6.96 -9.87
N ASN A 99 -13.93 -6.08 -10.67
CA ASN A 99 -14.70 -6.49 -11.84
C ASN A 99 -13.80 -7.11 -12.92
N LEU A 100 -12.61 -6.54 -13.17
CA LEU A 100 -11.64 -7.04 -14.15
C LEU A 100 -11.17 -8.47 -13.83
N SER A 101 -11.01 -8.80 -12.56
CA SER A 101 -10.64 -10.15 -12.09
C SER A 101 -11.60 -11.25 -12.56
N ARG A 102 -12.90 -10.93 -12.77
CA ARG A 102 -13.88 -11.89 -13.30
C ARG A 102 -13.60 -12.31 -14.74
N PHE A 103 -12.98 -11.44 -15.53
CA PHE A 103 -12.67 -11.69 -16.93
C PHE A 103 -11.29 -12.30 -17.14
N TYR A 104 -10.39 -12.12 -16.17
CA TYR A 104 -9.01 -12.61 -16.22
C TYR A 104 -8.58 -13.29 -14.90
N PRO A 105 -9.31 -14.33 -14.44
CA PRO A 105 -9.02 -14.99 -13.16
C PRO A 105 -7.67 -15.74 -13.17
N ASP A 106 -7.15 -16.08 -14.35
CA ASP A 106 -5.82 -16.65 -14.53
C ASP A 106 -4.68 -15.62 -14.38
N VAL A 107 -5.01 -14.32 -14.40
CA VAL A 107 -4.05 -13.19 -14.30
C VAL A 107 -4.15 -12.48 -12.96
N LEU A 108 -5.39 -12.26 -12.51
CA LEU A 108 -5.71 -11.36 -11.42
C LEU A 108 -6.70 -12.03 -10.48
N ASP A 109 -6.32 -12.13 -9.21
CA ASP A 109 -7.20 -12.47 -8.12
C ASP A 109 -7.48 -11.18 -7.31
N ALA A 110 -8.58 -10.49 -7.62
CA ALA A 110 -8.91 -9.24 -6.94
C ALA A 110 -10.38 -9.19 -6.52
N GLY A 111 -10.65 -8.62 -5.35
CA GLY A 111 -12.03 -8.50 -4.89
C GLY A 111 -12.24 -7.51 -3.75
N ILE A 112 -13.50 -7.09 -3.64
CA ILE A 112 -13.98 -6.23 -2.56
C ILE A 112 -14.35 -7.08 -1.35
N THR A 113 -13.80 -6.78 -0.18
CA THR A 113 -14.08 -7.52 1.05
C THR A 113 -15.34 -7.03 1.78
N ARG A 114 -15.66 -5.75 1.63
CA ARG A 114 -16.84 -5.11 2.22
C ARG A 114 -17.20 -3.84 1.45
N TYR A 115 -18.50 -3.62 1.27
CA TYR A 115 -19.06 -2.39 0.72
C TYR A 115 -19.49 -1.44 1.85
N PHE A 116 -19.16 -0.17 1.70
CA PHE A 116 -19.57 0.91 2.61
C PHE A 116 -20.00 2.18 1.86
N PHE A 117 -19.39 2.44 0.70
CA PHE A 117 -19.59 3.67 -0.07
C PHE A 117 -20.43 3.44 -1.34
N SER A 118 -20.49 2.20 -1.84
CA SER A 118 -21.13 1.83 -3.10
C SER A 118 -22.23 0.80 -2.88
N ASN A 119 -23.23 0.80 -3.77
CA ASN A 119 -24.29 -0.20 -3.74
C ASN A 119 -23.81 -1.53 -4.31
N GLN A 120 -23.68 -2.56 -3.47
CA GLN A 120 -23.19 -3.88 -3.85
C GLN A 120 -23.97 -4.51 -5.01
N SER A 121 -25.28 -4.24 -5.18
CA SER A 121 -26.08 -4.84 -6.26
C SER A 121 -25.60 -4.48 -7.67
N GLN A 122 -24.82 -3.41 -7.79
CA GLN A 122 -24.24 -2.93 -9.06
C GLN A 122 -22.81 -3.44 -9.27
N HIS A 123 -22.25 -4.20 -8.33
CA HIS A 123 -20.85 -4.59 -8.31
C HIS A 123 -20.66 -6.09 -8.05
N THR A 124 -19.41 -6.53 -7.97
CA THR A 124 -19.09 -7.93 -7.73
C THR A 124 -19.49 -8.36 -6.31
N PRO A 125 -19.82 -9.64 -6.06
CA PRO A 125 -19.98 -10.15 -4.71
C PRO A 125 -18.75 -9.89 -3.84
N THR A 126 -18.93 -9.85 -2.52
CA THR A 126 -17.82 -9.72 -1.60
C THR A 126 -16.98 -10.99 -1.59
N VAL A 127 -15.66 -10.83 -1.39
CA VAL A 127 -14.71 -11.93 -1.21
C VAL A 127 -14.22 -11.96 0.23
N LYS A 128 -13.70 -13.11 0.68
CA LYS A 128 -13.15 -13.25 2.04
C LYS A 128 -11.93 -12.36 2.22
N VAL A 129 -11.81 -11.78 3.42
CA VAL A 129 -10.55 -11.22 3.90
C VAL A 129 -9.54 -12.37 4.03
N ILE A 130 -8.30 -12.14 3.62
CA ILE A 130 -7.18 -13.07 3.78
C ILE A 130 -6.18 -12.50 4.78
N SER A 131 -5.32 -13.34 5.34
CA SER A 131 -4.26 -12.84 6.22
C SER A 131 -3.25 -12.04 5.40
N PHE A 132 -2.56 -11.11 6.06
CA PHE A 132 -1.58 -10.27 5.36
C PHE A 132 -0.43 -11.07 4.73
N PRO A 133 0.15 -12.09 5.39
CA PRO A 133 1.14 -12.97 4.77
C PRO A 133 0.67 -13.68 3.50
N ASP A 134 -0.62 -14.00 3.38
CA ASP A 134 -1.16 -14.73 2.22
C ASP A 134 -1.07 -13.91 0.92
N PHE A 135 -0.94 -12.57 1.00
CA PHE A 135 -0.67 -11.76 -0.20
C PHE A 135 0.67 -12.14 -0.84
N PHE A 136 1.66 -12.56 -0.06
CA PHE A 136 2.99 -12.93 -0.55
C PHE A 136 3.05 -14.34 -1.15
N GLU A 137 1.94 -15.09 -1.18
CA GLU A 137 1.83 -16.28 -2.02
C GLU A 137 1.81 -15.92 -3.52
N HIS A 138 1.45 -14.67 -3.84
CA HIS A 138 1.36 -14.18 -5.21
C HIS A 138 2.62 -13.43 -5.62
N LYS A 139 3.05 -13.56 -6.88
CA LYS A 139 4.20 -12.83 -7.42
C LYS A 139 3.97 -11.33 -7.49
N PHE A 140 2.73 -10.92 -7.74
CA PHE A 140 2.39 -9.50 -7.93
C PHE A 140 1.31 -9.08 -6.92
N ILE A 141 1.43 -7.90 -6.34
CA ILE A 141 0.44 -7.34 -5.42
C ILE A 141 0.01 -5.97 -5.91
N LEU A 142 -1.29 -5.70 -5.92
CA LEU A 142 -1.79 -4.37 -6.25
C LEU A 142 -1.90 -3.52 -4.97
N SER A 143 -1.17 -2.42 -4.91
CA SER A 143 -1.34 -1.38 -3.90
C SER A 143 -2.25 -0.30 -4.46
N ILE A 144 -3.53 -0.36 -4.11
CA ILE A 144 -4.55 0.58 -4.58
C ILE A 144 -4.96 1.47 -3.42
N ASP A 145 -4.82 2.77 -3.60
CA ASP A 145 -5.18 3.77 -2.60
C ASP A 145 -6.67 3.67 -2.22
N GLY A 146 -6.98 4.12 -1.02
CA GLY A 146 -8.34 4.15 -0.50
C GLY A 146 -8.97 5.51 -0.77
N THR A 147 -9.60 6.02 0.28
CA THR A 147 -10.01 7.43 0.37
C THR A 147 -8.79 8.36 0.28
N VAL A 148 -7.67 7.94 0.89
CA VAL A 148 -6.35 8.58 0.82
C VAL A 148 -5.27 7.51 0.54
N ALA A 149 -3.98 7.85 0.71
CA ALA A 149 -2.87 6.91 0.55
C ALA A 149 -3.11 5.60 1.31
N SER A 150 -2.70 4.47 0.73
CA SER A 150 -2.91 3.19 1.39
C SER A 150 -1.88 2.94 2.50
N TYR A 151 -2.30 2.98 3.76
CA TYR A 151 -1.46 2.65 4.93
C TYR A 151 -0.98 1.20 4.97
N ARG A 152 -1.44 0.36 4.04
CA ARG A 152 -0.95 -0.99 3.82
C ARG A 152 0.36 -1.03 3.02
N PHE A 153 0.61 0.00 2.21
CA PHE A 153 1.74 0.02 1.29
C PHE A 153 3.13 -0.19 1.94
N PRO A 154 3.46 0.34 3.13
CA PRO A 154 4.78 0.08 3.71
C PRO A 154 4.96 -1.39 4.09
N PHE A 155 3.89 -2.04 4.56
CA PHE A 155 3.90 -3.47 4.88
C PHE A 155 4.00 -4.35 3.62
N LEU A 156 3.44 -3.90 2.50
CA LEU A 156 3.59 -4.61 1.22
C LEU A 156 5.04 -4.52 0.72
N LEU A 157 5.65 -3.34 0.86
CA LEU A 157 7.06 -3.09 0.53
C LEU A 157 8.03 -3.93 1.37
N ALA A 158 7.66 -4.25 2.62
CA ALA A 158 8.44 -5.15 3.47
C ALA A 158 8.40 -6.63 3.04
N GLY A 159 7.58 -6.98 2.05
CA GLY A 159 7.49 -8.32 1.50
C GLY A 159 8.47 -8.62 0.37
N ASP A 160 8.20 -9.72 -0.34
CA ASP A 160 9.03 -10.24 -1.44
C ASP A 160 8.21 -10.52 -2.71
N SER A 161 7.23 -9.67 -2.96
CA SER A 161 6.41 -9.69 -4.18
C SER A 161 6.51 -8.35 -4.91
N VAL A 162 6.37 -8.37 -6.22
CA VAL A 162 6.43 -7.15 -7.04
C VAL A 162 5.14 -6.34 -6.85
N ILE A 163 5.26 -5.07 -6.51
CA ILE A 163 4.11 -4.23 -6.22
C ILE A 163 3.74 -3.39 -7.44
N PHE A 164 2.46 -3.42 -7.81
CA PHE A 164 1.86 -2.49 -8.75
C PHE A 164 1.03 -1.46 -7.97
N LYS A 165 1.46 -0.20 -7.95
CA LYS A 165 0.80 0.89 -7.23
C LYS A 165 -0.10 1.70 -8.17
N SER A 166 -1.34 1.98 -7.75
CA SER A 166 -2.18 2.93 -8.47
C SER A 166 -1.58 4.33 -8.43
N VAL A 167 -1.67 5.07 -9.53
CA VAL A 167 -1.35 6.51 -9.56
C VAL A 167 -2.28 7.23 -8.58
N SER A 168 -1.71 8.11 -7.76
CA SER A 168 -2.44 8.82 -6.72
C SER A 168 -1.87 10.21 -6.51
N ASN A 169 -2.74 11.13 -6.11
CA ASN A 169 -2.33 12.44 -5.63
C ASN A 169 -1.90 12.40 -4.16
N PHE A 170 -2.22 11.32 -3.44
CA PHE A 170 -1.91 11.15 -2.03
C PHE A 170 -0.56 10.46 -1.82
N TYR A 171 0.13 10.86 -0.75
CA TYR A 171 1.41 10.30 -0.38
C TYR A 171 1.58 10.22 1.14
N GLU A 172 2.40 9.28 1.58
CA GLU A 172 2.90 9.21 2.97
C GLU A 172 4.32 9.78 3.04
N HIS A 173 4.80 10.05 4.26
CA HIS A 173 6.10 10.68 4.54
C HIS A 173 7.31 10.02 3.85
N TYR A 174 7.28 8.71 3.58
CA TYR A 174 8.39 7.97 2.95
C TYR A 174 8.30 7.87 1.42
N TYR A 175 7.22 8.33 0.80
CA TYR A 175 7.00 8.12 -0.64
C TYR A 175 8.05 8.82 -1.51
N ALA A 176 8.62 9.93 -1.02
CA ALA A 176 9.64 10.69 -1.74
C ALA A 176 10.95 9.88 -1.93
N ASP A 177 11.19 8.89 -1.07
CA ASP A 177 12.37 8.02 -1.14
C ASP A 177 12.13 6.77 -2.02
N LEU A 178 10.90 6.60 -2.54
CA LEU A 178 10.57 5.48 -3.42
C LEU A 178 10.83 5.83 -4.89
N GLU A 179 11.19 4.81 -5.64
CA GLU A 179 11.63 4.91 -7.04
C GLU A 179 10.81 3.92 -7.87
N GLU A 180 10.09 4.44 -8.86
CA GLU A 180 9.35 3.65 -9.84
C GLU A 180 10.32 2.79 -10.67
N GLY A 181 10.00 1.51 -10.84
CA GLY A 181 10.86 0.53 -11.50
C GLY A 181 11.90 -0.14 -10.59
N LEU A 182 12.14 0.40 -9.39
CA LEU A 182 13.02 -0.18 -8.38
C LEU A 182 12.26 -0.71 -7.16
N HIS A 183 11.30 0.06 -6.65
CA HIS A 183 10.56 -0.28 -5.43
C HIS A 183 9.13 -0.75 -5.74
N TYR A 184 8.51 -0.19 -6.78
CA TYR A 184 7.18 -0.54 -7.26
C TYR A 184 7.03 -0.20 -8.74
N PHE A 185 5.92 -0.60 -9.34
CA PHE A 185 5.52 -0.18 -10.68
C PHE A 185 4.15 0.50 -10.67
N HIS A 186 3.94 1.52 -11.47
CA HIS A 186 2.63 2.10 -11.69
C HIS A 186 1.81 1.24 -12.64
N PHE A 187 0.52 1.11 -12.33
CA PHE A 187 -0.45 0.51 -13.25
C PHE A 187 -1.51 1.49 -13.72
N ASN A 188 -2.06 1.21 -14.90
CA ASN A 188 -3.12 1.98 -15.53
C ASN A 188 -4.20 1.03 -16.09
N SER A 189 -5.02 1.50 -17.04
CA SER A 189 -6.07 0.71 -17.68
C SER A 189 -5.58 -0.58 -18.36
N ASP A 190 -4.29 -0.67 -18.72
CA ASP A 190 -3.65 -1.84 -19.32
C ASP A 190 -3.10 -2.84 -18.29
N LEU A 191 -3.57 -2.80 -17.03
CA LEU A 191 -3.09 -3.63 -15.92
C LEU A 191 -2.86 -5.11 -16.28
N VAL A 192 -3.82 -5.75 -16.96
CA VAL A 192 -3.71 -7.17 -17.37
C VAL A 192 -2.52 -7.40 -18.30
N LYS A 193 -2.31 -6.48 -19.25
CA LYS A 193 -1.16 -6.54 -20.17
C LYS A 193 0.14 -6.31 -19.42
N GLN A 194 0.17 -5.35 -18.50
CA GLN A 194 1.34 -5.08 -17.65
C GLN A 194 1.73 -6.31 -16.82
N ILE A 195 0.78 -6.96 -16.16
CA ILE A 195 1.03 -8.21 -15.40
C ILE A 195 1.53 -9.30 -16.34
N LYS A 196 0.89 -9.52 -17.49
CA LYS A 196 1.33 -10.53 -18.47
C LYS A 196 2.75 -10.28 -18.99
N MET A 197 3.15 -9.02 -19.12
CA MET A 197 4.53 -8.66 -19.47
C MET A 197 5.49 -8.93 -18.31
N ALA A 198 5.09 -8.61 -17.08
CA ALA A 198 5.87 -8.85 -15.88
C ALA A 198 6.07 -10.34 -15.56
N ARG A 199 5.17 -11.22 -16.01
CA ARG A 199 5.36 -12.69 -15.95
C ARG A 199 6.49 -13.21 -16.82
N LYS A 200 6.71 -12.56 -17.97
CA LYS A 200 7.66 -13.00 -19.01
C LYS A 200 9.06 -12.42 -18.83
N ARG A 201 9.14 -11.29 -18.13
CA ARG A 201 10.39 -10.61 -17.81
C ARG A 201 10.72 -10.97 -16.36
N ASP A 202 11.98 -11.19 -16.02
CA ASP A 202 12.40 -11.42 -14.63
C ASP A 202 12.27 -10.12 -13.81
N TYR A 203 11.04 -9.67 -13.55
CA TYR A 203 10.73 -8.49 -12.71
C TYR A 203 11.24 -8.65 -11.28
N ASN A 204 11.73 -9.84 -10.92
CA ASN A 204 12.54 -10.12 -9.74
C ASN A 204 13.75 -9.23 -9.53
N MET A 205 14.26 -8.58 -10.57
CA MET A 205 15.38 -7.65 -10.39
C MET A 205 15.03 -6.50 -9.42
N VAL A 206 13.74 -6.16 -9.26
CA VAL A 206 13.21 -5.26 -8.22
C VAL A 206 13.46 -5.80 -6.80
N ILE A 207 13.28 -7.12 -6.59
CA ILE A 207 13.49 -7.77 -5.29
C ILE A 207 14.98 -7.97 -4.99
N ILE A 208 15.77 -8.33 -6.01
CA ILE A 208 17.22 -8.59 -5.87
C ILE A 208 17.98 -7.32 -5.46
N THR A 209 17.52 -6.14 -5.89
CA THR A 209 18.19 -4.88 -5.53
C THR A 209 17.94 -4.49 -4.07
N ASN A 210 16.80 -4.87 -3.48
CA ASN A 210 16.49 -4.64 -2.07
C ASN A 210 17.22 -5.61 -1.13
N SER A 211 17.45 -6.87 -1.54
CA SER A 211 18.19 -7.84 -0.71
C SER A 211 19.71 -7.59 -0.69
N LEU A 212 20.26 -6.95 -1.74
CA LEU A 212 21.68 -6.59 -1.82
C LEU A 212 22.04 -5.27 -1.12
N ARG A 213 21.07 -4.38 -0.85
CA ARG A 213 21.30 -3.13 -0.09
C ARG A 213 21.19 -3.30 1.43
N LEU A 214 20.73 -4.47 1.90
CA LEU A 214 20.56 -4.81 3.32
C LEU A 214 21.67 -5.75 3.87
N ASN A 215 22.72 -6.02 3.07
CA ASN A 215 23.96 -6.68 3.49
C ASN A 215 25.14 -5.73 3.34
#